data_AF-A0A7J2JL93-F1
#
_entry.id   AF-A0A7J2JL93-F1
#
_cell.length_a   1.000
_cell.length_b   1.000
_cell.length_c   1.000
_cell.angle_alpha   90.00
_cell.angle_beta   90.00
_cell.angle_gamma   90.00
#
_symmetry.space_group_name_H-M   'P 1'
#
loop_
_entity.id
_entity.type
_entity.pdbx_description
1 polymer ?
#
loop_
_entity_poly.entity_id
_entity_poly.type
_entity_poly.pdbx_seq_one_letter_code
_entity_poly.pdbx_strand_id
1 'polypeptide(L)'
;MRVLFLWHMHQPSYVVYEKDGYVSYLPWVLLHALREYYEMPRILAEFDNVKATFNLVPSLIEQLELYARGEVKCIFTEMVLKPAGELTDAEKEFILYHFFNVNPKTRVKPYRRYELLYLKRGVPLNLGEKIRRFKDQEYRDIQFFYLFSSISPLLIEETSFLKELLLKERDYSEEDKEELLKWMKEKIFYVIGLYRDLVKKGKIEISTSPFYHPIMPVLYNSRNVIESNPYTLL
;
A
#
# COMPACT_ATOMS: atom_id res chain seq x y z
N MET A 1 -5.46 -20.57 30.52
CA MET A 1 -5.87 -20.38 29.12
C MET A 1 -4.65 -19.96 28.31
N ARG A 2 -4.42 -20.52 27.12
CA ARG A 2 -3.38 -20.07 26.18
C ARG A 2 -4.08 -19.52 24.94
N VAL A 3 -3.70 -18.32 24.51
CA VAL A 3 -4.25 -17.66 23.32
C VAL A 3 -3.13 -17.51 22.31
N LEU A 4 -3.40 -17.85 21.05
CA LEU A 4 -2.46 -17.71 19.93
C LEU A 4 -3.05 -16.74 18.91
N PHE A 5 -2.32 -15.65 18.65
CA PHE A 5 -2.60 -14.78 17.51
C PHE A 5 -1.77 -15.24 16.31
N LEU A 6 -2.44 -15.48 15.19
CA LEU A 6 -1.81 -15.77 13.90
C LEU A 6 -2.28 -14.72 12.89
N TRP A 7 -1.34 -13.89 12.44
CA TRP A 7 -1.59 -12.87 11.43
C TRP A 7 -1.09 -13.35 10.08
N HIS A 8 -1.99 -13.42 9.10
CA HIS A 8 -1.65 -13.83 7.73
C HIS A 8 -1.41 -12.62 6.84
N MET A 9 -0.15 -12.36 6.49
CA MET A 9 0.24 -11.25 5.61
C MET A 9 0.40 -11.75 4.19
N HIS A 10 -0.52 -11.32 3.33
CA HIS A 10 -0.58 -11.74 1.93
C HIS A 10 -0.93 -10.58 1.00
N GLN A 11 -0.26 -10.58 -0.15
CA GLN A 11 -0.72 -9.93 -1.38
C GLN A 11 -0.46 -10.89 -2.54
N PRO A 12 -1.35 -10.90 -3.56
CA PRO A 12 -1.02 -11.44 -4.87
C PRO A 12 0.31 -10.89 -5.41
N SER A 13 0.93 -11.62 -6.33
CA SER A 13 2.04 -11.08 -7.11
C SER A 13 1.51 -10.09 -8.13
N TYR A 14 1.73 -8.81 -7.89
CA TYR A 14 1.43 -7.74 -8.85
C TYR A 14 2.63 -7.40 -9.73
N VAL A 15 3.83 -7.81 -9.29
CA VAL A 15 5.07 -7.61 -10.02
C VAL A 15 5.29 -8.74 -11.02
N VAL A 16 5.62 -8.36 -12.23
CA VAL A 16 6.06 -9.24 -13.33
C VAL A 16 7.39 -8.73 -13.88
N TYR A 17 8.18 -9.62 -14.48
CA TYR A 17 9.37 -9.23 -15.21
C TYR A 17 9.03 -9.05 -16.69
N GLU A 18 9.18 -7.83 -17.19
CA GLU A 18 8.97 -7.49 -18.59
C GLU A 18 10.29 -7.11 -19.27
N LYS A 19 10.23 -6.75 -20.55
CA LYS A 19 11.40 -6.39 -21.37
C LYS A 19 12.28 -5.31 -20.71
N ASP A 20 11.66 -4.34 -20.02
CA ASP A 20 12.34 -3.17 -19.46
C ASP A 20 12.49 -3.22 -17.92
N GLY A 21 12.42 -4.42 -17.34
CA GLY A 21 12.60 -4.69 -15.91
C GLY A 21 11.32 -5.10 -15.18
N TYR A 22 11.33 -4.99 -13.85
CA TYR A 22 10.17 -5.34 -13.03
C TYR A 22 9.08 -4.27 -13.11
N VAL A 23 7.87 -4.69 -13.46
CA VAL A 23 6.68 -3.84 -13.58
C VAL A 23 5.62 -4.33 -12.59
N SER A 24 5.03 -3.42 -11.81
CA SER A 24 3.89 -3.70 -10.94
C SER A 24 2.62 -3.08 -11.50
N TYR A 25 1.62 -3.91 -11.76
CA TYR A 25 0.31 -3.44 -12.25
C TYR A 25 -0.55 -2.78 -11.17
N LEU A 26 -0.27 -3.07 -9.90
CA LEU A 26 -0.98 -2.54 -8.75
C LEU A 26 0.00 -2.10 -7.66
N PRO A 27 -0.30 -1.04 -6.89
CA PRO A 27 0.64 -0.45 -5.94
C PRO A 27 0.49 -1.01 -4.52
N TRP A 28 -0.33 -2.04 -4.34
CA TRP A 28 -0.82 -2.43 -3.00
C TRP A 28 0.31 -2.85 -2.07
N VAL A 29 1.34 -3.54 -2.56
CA VAL A 29 2.50 -3.90 -1.73
C VAL A 29 3.19 -2.64 -1.18
N LEU A 30 3.42 -1.62 -2.01
CA LEU A 30 3.98 -0.33 -1.59
C LEU A 30 3.09 0.38 -0.56
N LEU A 31 1.77 0.48 -0.83
CA LEU A 31 0.83 1.22 0.02
C LEU A 31 0.51 0.52 1.35
N HIS A 32 0.75 -0.79 1.46
CA HIS A 32 0.55 -1.55 2.70
C HIS A 32 1.85 -1.74 3.50
N ALA A 33 3.02 -1.56 2.86
CA ALA A 33 4.31 -1.78 3.49
C ALA A 33 4.52 -0.94 4.76
N LEU A 34 4.23 0.35 4.69
CA LEU A 34 4.45 1.30 5.79
C LEU A 34 3.22 1.50 6.66
N ARG A 35 2.25 0.59 6.55
CA ARG A 35 1.06 0.56 7.38
C ARG A 35 0.86 -0.83 7.93
N GLU A 36 0.05 -1.67 7.32
CA GLU A 36 -0.32 -2.95 7.92
C GLU A 36 0.89 -3.86 8.19
N TYR A 37 1.88 -3.89 7.29
CA TYR A 37 3.08 -4.72 7.49
C TYR A 37 4.05 -4.13 8.52
N TYR A 38 4.01 -2.82 8.76
CA TYR A 38 4.82 -2.15 9.78
C TYR A 38 4.13 -2.08 11.15
N GLU A 39 2.90 -1.59 11.17
CA GLU A 39 2.12 -1.19 12.33
C GLU A 39 1.80 -2.38 13.22
N MET A 40 1.39 -3.51 12.62
CA MET A 40 1.04 -4.72 13.37
C MET A 40 2.21 -5.27 14.22
N PRO A 41 3.40 -5.55 13.66
CA PRO A 41 4.54 -5.99 14.47
C PRO A 41 5.09 -4.86 15.36
N ARG A 42 5.03 -3.59 14.93
CA ARG A 42 5.51 -2.45 15.72
C ARG A 42 4.69 -2.25 16.99
N ILE A 43 3.36 -2.29 16.91
CA ILE A 43 2.46 -2.19 18.08
C ILE A 43 2.72 -3.37 19.02
N LEU A 44 2.82 -4.58 18.49
CA LEU A 44 3.09 -5.77 19.30
C LEU A 44 4.41 -5.63 20.09
N ALA A 45 5.42 -4.98 19.50
CA ALA A 45 6.70 -4.76 20.16
C ALA A 45 6.62 -3.90 21.44
N GLU A 46 5.53 -3.17 21.67
CA GLU A 46 5.31 -2.35 22.89
C GLU A 46 4.87 -3.18 24.09
N PHE A 47 4.44 -4.43 23.86
CA PHE A 47 3.89 -5.27 24.91
C PHE A 47 4.85 -6.41 25.25
N ASP A 48 5.32 -6.43 26.50
CA ASP A 48 6.32 -7.42 26.88
C ASP A 48 5.81 -8.86 26.96
N ASN A 49 4.54 -8.99 27.30
CA ASN A 49 3.90 -10.27 27.61
C ASN A 49 3.00 -10.80 26.48
N VAL A 50 3.03 -10.16 25.31
CA VAL A 50 2.24 -10.57 24.13
C VAL A 50 3.16 -11.17 23.08
N LYS A 51 2.76 -12.33 22.55
CA LYS A 51 3.43 -13.00 21.42
C LYS A 51 2.43 -13.27 20.32
N ALA A 52 2.90 -13.24 19.08
CA ALA A 52 2.10 -13.62 17.91
C ALA A 52 2.96 -14.32 16.88
N THR A 53 2.31 -15.12 16.04
CA THR A 53 2.91 -15.70 14.84
C THR A 53 2.46 -14.86 13.64
N PHE A 54 3.40 -14.48 12.78
CA PHE A 54 3.09 -13.86 11.49
C PHE A 54 3.38 -14.87 10.38
N ASN A 55 2.38 -15.19 9.58
CA ASN A 55 2.59 -15.88 8.31
C ASN A 55 2.94 -14.84 7.25
N LEU A 56 4.11 -15.01 6.62
CA LEU A 56 4.58 -14.15 5.54
C LEU A 56 4.62 -14.97 4.26
N VAL A 57 3.77 -14.61 3.29
CA VAL A 57 3.76 -15.26 1.97
C VAL A 57 5.03 -14.88 1.20
N PRO A 58 5.79 -15.83 0.60
CA PRO A 58 7.06 -15.53 -0.05
C PRO A 58 6.94 -14.50 -1.19
N SER A 59 5.89 -14.56 -2.01
CA SER A 59 5.65 -13.57 -3.08
C SER A 59 5.42 -12.16 -2.54
N LEU A 60 4.92 -11.99 -1.32
CA LEU A 60 4.82 -10.67 -0.69
C LEU A 60 6.22 -10.15 -0.32
N ILE A 61 7.06 -11.00 0.26
CA ILE A 61 8.43 -10.62 0.67
C ILE A 61 9.28 -10.24 -0.53
N GLU A 62 9.24 -11.03 -1.61
CA GLU A 62 9.97 -10.71 -2.86
C GLU A 62 9.57 -9.34 -3.41
N GLN A 63 8.26 -9.03 -3.45
CA GLN A 63 7.79 -7.73 -3.90
C GLN A 63 8.25 -6.58 -2.99
N LEU A 64 8.23 -6.77 -1.67
CA LEU A 64 8.74 -5.77 -0.72
C LEU A 64 10.25 -5.50 -0.94
N GLU A 65 11.03 -6.54 -1.19
CA GLU A 65 12.46 -6.40 -1.51
C GLU A 65 12.68 -5.66 -2.83
N LEU A 66 11.93 -5.99 -3.89
CA LEU A 66 12.00 -5.30 -5.17
C LEU A 66 11.66 -3.81 -5.05
N TYR A 67 10.61 -3.48 -4.28
CA TYR A 67 10.27 -2.09 -3.99
C TYR A 67 11.35 -1.37 -3.17
N ALA A 68 11.93 -2.04 -2.16
CA ALA A 68 13.00 -1.49 -1.33
C ALA A 68 14.29 -1.22 -2.13
N ARG A 69 14.59 -2.04 -3.14
CA ARG A 69 15.72 -1.82 -4.06
C ARG A 69 15.44 -0.76 -5.13
N GLY A 70 14.20 -0.27 -5.24
CA GLY A 70 13.80 0.69 -6.26
C GLY A 70 13.74 0.10 -7.68
N GLU A 71 13.65 -1.22 -7.80
CA GLU A 71 13.70 -1.95 -9.08
C GLU A 71 12.34 -2.04 -9.79
N VAL A 72 11.26 -1.60 -9.12
CA VAL A 72 9.88 -1.72 -9.61
C VAL A 72 9.40 -0.43 -10.25
N LYS A 73 8.97 -0.52 -11.52
CA LYS A 73 8.16 0.50 -12.19
C LYS A 73 6.69 0.24 -11.91
N CYS A 74 5.92 1.28 -11.61
CA CYS A 74 4.51 1.14 -11.29
C CYS A 74 3.75 2.37 -11.79
N ILE A 75 2.72 2.14 -12.62
CA ILE A 75 1.92 3.20 -13.22
C ILE A 75 1.35 4.17 -12.17
N PHE A 76 1.00 3.67 -10.99
CA PHE A 76 0.48 4.51 -9.92
C PHE A 76 1.56 5.45 -9.36
N THR A 77 2.80 4.98 -9.17
CA THR A 77 3.89 5.85 -8.71
C THR A 77 4.33 6.82 -9.80
N GLU A 78 4.27 6.42 -11.08
CA GLU A 78 4.51 7.32 -12.21
C GLU A 78 3.44 8.42 -12.26
N MET A 79 2.17 8.06 -12.08
CA MET A 79 1.07 9.02 -11.99
C MET A 79 1.15 9.90 -10.75
N VAL A 80 1.77 9.45 -9.66
CA VAL A 80 2.06 10.32 -8.52
C VAL A 80 3.14 11.34 -8.89
N LEU A 81 4.24 10.90 -9.50
CA LEU A 81 5.39 11.76 -9.78
C LEU A 81 5.20 12.69 -10.98
N LYS A 82 4.30 12.36 -11.92
CA LYS A 82 4.07 13.20 -13.10
C LYS A 82 3.61 14.61 -12.69
N PRO A 83 4.24 15.68 -13.20
CA PRO A 83 3.84 17.05 -12.89
C PRO A 83 2.38 17.29 -13.25
N ALA A 84 1.62 17.92 -12.35
CA ALA A 84 0.17 18.01 -12.51
C ALA A 84 -0.25 18.81 -13.77
N GLY A 85 0.55 19.80 -14.17
CA GLY A 85 0.34 20.59 -15.38
C GLY A 85 0.58 19.83 -16.69
N GLU A 86 1.25 18.68 -16.63
CA GLU A 86 1.56 17.83 -17.78
C GLU A 86 0.63 16.60 -17.89
N LEU A 87 -0.33 16.46 -16.97
CA LEU A 87 -1.32 15.39 -17.01
C LEU A 87 -2.26 15.56 -18.19
N THR A 88 -2.37 14.51 -19.00
CA THR A 88 -3.42 14.38 -20.02
C THR A 88 -4.78 14.18 -19.37
N ASP A 89 -5.86 14.38 -20.14
CA ASP A 89 -7.22 14.18 -19.64
C ASP A 89 -7.46 12.74 -19.15
N ALA A 90 -6.92 11.74 -19.85
CA ALA A 90 -7.00 10.33 -19.43
C ALA A 90 -6.26 10.05 -18.11
N GLU A 91 -5.10 10.66 -17.90
CA GLU A 91 -4.34 10.53 -16.64
C GLU A 91 -5.02 11.26 -15.48
N LYS A 92 -5.67 12.40 -15.75
CA LYS A 92 -6.52 13.09 -14.77
C LYS A 92 -7.69 12.22 -14.35
N GLU A 93 -8.36 11.58 -15.31
CA GLU A 93 -9.43 10.61 -15.01
C GLU A 93 -8.91 9.42 -14.19
N PHE A 94 -7.74 8.87 -14.56
CA PHE A 94 -7.08 7.80 -13.81
C PHE A 94 -6.87 8.20 -12.33
N ILE A 95 -6.30 9.38 -12.09
CA ILE A 95 -6.07 9.88 -10.71
C ILE A 95 -7.39 10.03 -9.96
N LEU A 96 -8.39 10.69 -10.55
CA LEU A 96 -9.69 10.88 -9.90
C LEU A 96 -10.43 9.56 -9.64
N TYR A 97 -10.24 8.55 -10.47
CA TYR A 97 -10.82 7.23 -10.27
C TYR A 97 -10.10 6.46 -9.17
N HIS A 98 -8.78 6.37 -9.27
CA HIS A 98 -8.00 5.41 -8.49
C HIS A 98 -7.50 5.95 -7.16
N PHE A 99 -7.12 7.23 -7.06
CA PHE A 99 -6.36 7.69 -5.88
C PHE A 99 -7.24 7.79 -4.65
N PHE A 100 -8.56 7.84 -4.81
CA PHE A 100 -9.52 7.77 -3.72
C PHE A 100 -10.00 6.35 -3.37
N ASN A 101 -9.45 5.30 -3.99
CA ASN A 101 -9.78 3.90 -3.68
C ASN A 101 -9.07 3.43 -2.39
N VAL A 102 -9.30 4.16 -1.31
CA VAL A 102 -8.83 3.90 0.05
C VAL A 102 -10.00 4.06 1.01
N ASN A 103 -9.91 3.50 2.22
CA ASN A 103 -10.98 3.61 3.19
C ASN A 103 -11.26 5.10 3.55
N PRO A 104 -12.43 5.68 3.22
CA PRO A 104 -12.64 7.11 3.42
C PRO A 104 -12.58 7.51 4.89
N LYS A 105 -13.02 6.65 5.80
CA LYS A 105 -13.06 6.95 7.24
C LYS A 105 -11.66 7.06 7.85
N THR A 106 -10.75 6.18 7.47
CA THR A 106 -9.43 6.07 8.11
C THR A 106 -8.28 6.64 7.29
N ARG A 107 -8.50 6.89 5.99
CA ARG A 107 -7.45 7.31 5.04
C ARG A 107 -7.71 8.66 4.40
N VAL A 108 -8.97 9.10 4.35
CA VAL A 108 -9.35 10.38 3.72
C VAL A 108 -9.76 11.42 4.75
N LYS A 109 -10.78 11.12 5.57
CA LYS A 109 -11.33 12.02 6.60
C LYS A 109 -10.31 12.60 7.58
N PRO A 110 -9.25 11.88 7.99
CA PRO A 110 -8.24 12.46 8.88
C PRO A 110 -7.51 13.68 8.28
N TYR A 111 -7.48 13.81 6.96
CA TYR A 111 -6.80 14.89 6.26
C TYR A 111 -7.83 15.82 5.62
N ARG A 112 -8.06 16.98 6.24
CA ARG A 112 -9.14 17.91 5.84
C ARG A 112 -9.09 18.28 4.36
N ARG A 113 -7.90 18.59 3.84
CA ARG A 113 -7.72 18.91 2.42
C ARG A 113 -8.09 17.74 1.52
N TYR A 114 -7.66 16.53 1.87
CA TYR A 114 -7.94 15.34 1.09
C TYR A 114 -9.44 15.00 1.09
N GLU A 115 -10.11 15.17 2.24
CA GLU A 115 -11.57 15.04 2.35
C GLU A 115 -12.30 16.02 1.44
N LEU A 116 -11.89 17.29 1.40
CA LEU A 116 -12.51 18.28 0.51
C LEU A 116 -12.36 17.88 -0.97
N LEU A 117 -11.20 17.35 -1.36
CA LEU A 117 -10.94 16.89 -2.73
C LEU A 117 -11.76 15.64 -3.07
N TYR A 118 -11.90 14.71 -2.12
CA TYR A 118 -12.75 13.52 -2.24
C TYR A 118 -14.23 13.91 -2.44
N LEU A 119 -14.73 14.85 -1.62
CA LEU A 119 -16.09 15.37 -1.72
C LEU A 119 -16.31 16.13 -3.03
N LYS A 120 -15.33 16.94 -3.46
CA LYS A 120 -15.36 17.65 -4.74
C LYS A 120 -15.46 16.68 -5.92
N ARG A 121 -14.73 15.56 -5.88
CA ARG A 121 -14.82 14.50 -6.90
C ARG A 121 -16.22 13.88 -6.90
N GLY A 122 -16.82 13.68 -5.72
CA GLY A 122 -18.11 13.03 -5.57
C GLY A 122 -18.04 11.57 -6.02
N VAL A 123 -19.10 10.99 -6.59
CA VAL A 123 -19.07 9.60 -7.11
C VAL A 123 -18.12 9.45 -8.32
N PRO A 124 -17.47 8.29 -8.54
CA PRO A 124 -16.58 8.05 -9.69
C PRO A 124 -17.34 7.78 -10.99
N LEU A 125 -18.32 8.64 -11.32
CA LEU A 125 -19.07 8.62 -12.57
C LEU A 125 -18.82 9.92 -13.34
N ASN A 126 -18.82 9.83 -14.67
CA ASN A 126 -18.62 10.96 -15.60
C ASN A 126 -17.36 11.77 -15.27
N LEU A 127 -16.24 11.08 -14.98
CA LEU A 127 -15.01 11.75 -14.54
C LEU A 127 -14.46 12.72 -15.59
N GLY A 128 -14.62 12.42 -16.90
CA GLY A 128 -14.19 13.32 -17.98
C GLY A 128 -14.84 14.70 -17.97
N GLU A 129 -16.05 14.85 -17.43
CA GLU A 129 -16.65 16.18 -17.23
C GLU A 129 -16.09 16.89 -15.99
N LYS A 130 -15.63 16.11 -15.02
CA LYS A 130 -15.14 16.60 -13.73
C LYS A 130 -13.69 17.03 -13.79
N ILE A 131 -12.86 16.47 -14.68
CA ILE A 131 -11.43 16.80 -14.74
C ILE A 131 -11.18 18.30 -14.85
N ARG A 132 -12.05 19.02 -15.59
CA ARG A 132 -11.97 20.48 -15.81
C ARG A 132 -12.31 21.32 -14.58
N ARG A 133 -12.93 20.71 -13.56
CA ARG A 133 -13.27 21.37 -12.28
C ARG A 133 -12.09 21.40 -11.32
N PHE A 134 -11.07 20.58 -11.56
CA PHE A 134 -9.88 20.48 -10.73
C PHE A 134 -8.75 21.31 -11.31
N LYS A 135 -8.06 22.05 -10.45
CA LYS A 135 -6.84 22.80 -10.79
C LYS A 135 -5.61 21.90 -10.63
N ASP A 136 -4.49 22.26 -11.26
CA ASP A 136 -3.24 21.50 -11.17
C ASP A 136 -2.76 21.33 -9.73
N GLN A 137 -2.88 22.36 -8.88
CA GLN A 137 -2.57 22.24 -7.45
C GLN A 137 -3.43 21.21 -6.73
N GLU A 138 -4.69 21.03 -7.13
CA GLU A 138 -5.57 20.02 -6.53
C GLU A 138 -5.18 18.61 -6.97
N TYR A 139 -4.71 18.43 -8.20
CA TYR A 139 -4.13 17.15 -8.63
C TYR A 139 -2.84 16.85 -7.87
N ARG A 140 -1.94 17.83 -7.68
CA ARG A 140 -0.75 17.66 -6.84
C ARG A 140 -1.09 17.21 -5.43
N ASP A 141 -2.05 17.88 -4.79
CA ASP A 141 -2.50 17.51 -3.45
C ASP A 141 -3.08 16.08 -3.42
N ILE A 142 -3.86 15.68 -4.43
CA ILE A 142 -4.40 14.32 -4.55
C ILE A 142 -3.26 13.29 -4.69
N GLN A 143 -2.29 13.55 -5.57
CA GLN A 143 -1.12 12.69 -5.78
C GLN A 143 -0.31 12.52 -4.49
N PHE A 144 -0.09 13.62 -3.75
CA PHE A 144 0.58 13.58 -2.46
C PHE A 144 -0.20 12.75 -1.43
N PHE A 145 -1.48 13.06 -1.21
CA PHE A 145 -2.28 12.37 -0.20
C PHE A 145 -2.54 10.90 -0.51
N TYR A 146 -2.51 10.52 -1.78
CA TYR A 146 -2.58 9.11 -2.17
C TYR A 146 -1.46 8.29 -1.53
N LEU A 147 -0.21 8.79 -1.61
CA LEU A 147 0.92 8.19 -0.91
C LEU A 147 0.84 8.42 0.60
N PHE A 148 0.67 9.67 1.03
CA PHE A 148 0.79 10.03 2.44
C PHE A 148 -0.25 9.32 3.32
N SER A 149 -1.48 9.19 2.83
CA SER A 149 -2.53 8.46 3.54
C SER A 149 -2.18 6.99 3.76
N SER A 150 -1.24 6.43 3.00
CA SER A 150 -0.78 5.04 3.12
C SER A 150 0.25 4.78 4.20
N ILE A 151 0.69 5.82 4.88
CA ILE A 151 1.65 5.69 5.97
C ILE A 151 0.89 5.48 7.29
N SER A 152 1.43 4.62 8.16
CA SER A 152 0.91 4.42 9.52
C SER A 152 0.90 5.74 10.31
N PRO A 153 -0.18 6.06 11.04
CA PRO A 153 -0.19 7.17 11.99
C PRO A 153 0.98 7.13 12.98
N LEU A 154 1.41 5.94 13.42
CA LEU A 154 2.56 5.79 14.30
C LEU A 154 3.85 6.26 13.65
N LEU A 155 4.08 5.94 12.38
CA LEU A 155 5.26 6.43 11.65
C LEU A 155 5.24 7.95 11.51
N ILE A 156 4.06 8.54 11.27
CA ILE A 156 3.90 10.00 11.19
C ILE A 156 4.23 10.62 12.56
N GLU A 157 3.75 10.04 13.66
CA GLU A 157 4.06 10.49 15.03
C GLU A 157 5.53 10.31 15.43
N GLU A 158 6.24 9.34 14.85
CA GLU A 158 7.64 9.05 15.17
C GLU A 158 8.64 9.78 14.24
N THR A 159 8.19 10.35 13.11
CA THR A 159 9.09 10.86 12.05
C THR A 159 8.91 12.36 11.81
N SER A 160 9.92 13.18 12.16
CA SER A 160 9.88 14.64 11.98
C SER A 160 9.57 15.09 10.55
N PHE A 161 10.21 14.47 9.55
CA PHE A 161 9.97 14.74 8.12
C PHE A 161 8.48 14.59 7.74
N LEU A 162 7.82 13.53 8.20
CA LEU A 162 6.40 13.31 7.91
C LEU A 162 5.50 14.31 8.64
N LYS A 163 5.88 14.73 9.85
CA LYS A 163 5.15 15.77 10.60
C LYS A 163 5.23 17.10 9.87
N GLU A 164 6.41 17.49 9.39
CA GLU A 164 6.61 18.71 8.62
C GLU A 164 5.72 18.72 7.36
N LEU A 165 5.70 17.61 6.62
CA LEU A 165 4.79 17.45 5.47
C LEU A 165 3.31 17.50 5.87
N LEU A 166 2.92 16.92 7.01
CA LEU A 166 1.54 16.98 7.50
C LEU A 166 1.13 18.41 7.85
N LEU A 167 2.02 19.20 8.46
CA LEU A 167 1.76 20.59 8.87
C LEU A 167 1.49 21.54 7.69
N LYS A 168 1.93 21.19 6.48
CA LYS A 168 1.61 21.97 5.27
C LYS A 168 0.12 21.98 4.97
N GLU A 169 -0.58 20.89 5.29
CA GLU A 169 -2.00 20.60 5.04
C GLU A 169 -2.47 20.63 3.57
N ARG A 170 -1.83 21.43 2.71
CA ARG A 170 -2.22 21.74 1.34
C ARG A 170 -1.05 22.36 0.58
N ASP A 171 -1.29 22.61 -0.71
CA ASP A 171 -0.36 23.31 -1.60
C ASP A 171 0.99 22.58 -1.72
N TYR A 172 0.93 21.25 -1.81
CA TYR A 172 2.11 20.39 -1.98
C TYR A 172 2.77 20.63 -3.34
N SER A 173 4.10 20.56 -3.35
CA SER A 173 4.93 20.74 -4.54
C SER A 173 5.23 19.40 -5.23
N GLU A 174 5.89 19.46 -6.38
CA GLU A 174 6.35 18.25 -7.07
C GLU A 174 7.45 17.55 -6.26
N GLU A 175 8.33 18.35 -5.65
CA GLU A 175 9.42 17.90 -4.78
C GLU A 175 8.90 17.16 -3.54
N ASP A 176 7.81 17.63 -2.92
CA ASP A 176 7.22 16.92 -1.76
C ASP A 176 6.82 15.48 -2.13
N LYS A 177 6.30 15.26 -3.34
CA LYS A 177 5.90 13.93 -3.81
C LYS A 177 7.10 13.03 -4.05
N GLU A 178 8.15 13.60 -4.64
CA GLU A 178 9.42 12.91 -4.88
C GLU A 178 10.10 12.50 -3.58
N GLU A 179 10.24 13.45 -2.64
CA GLU A 179 10.83 13.21 -1.32
C GLU A 179 10.03 12.19 -0.52
N LEU A 180 8.70 12.29 -0.52
CA LEU A 180 7.83 11.33 0.16
C LEU A 180 7.99 9.93 -0.42
N LEU A 181 7.93 9.76 -1.74
CA LEU A 181 8.05 8.44 -2.36
C LEU A 181 9.44 7.84 -2.14
N LYS A 182 10.50 8.66 -2.23
CA LYS A 182 11.87 8.24 -1.93
C LYS A 182 11.98 7.76 -0.48
N TRP A 183 11.49 8.57 0.47
CA TRP A 183 11.45 8.21 1.88
C TRP A 183 10.68 6.90 2.10
N MET A 184 9.53 6.73 1.43
CA MET A 184 8.75 5.50 1.54
C MET A 184 9.54 4.28 1.08
N LYS A 185 10.19 4.33 -0.10
CA LYS A 185 10.99 3.22 -0.63
C LYS A 185 12.14 2.84 0.31
N GLU A 186 12.86 3.83 0.82
CA GLU A 186 13.91 3.63 1.82
C GLU A 186 13.35 2.99 3.10
N LYS A 187 12.15 3.41 3.53
CA LYS A 187 11.54 2.92 4.76
C LYS A 187 11.07 1.45 4.67
N ILE A 188 10.72 0.95 3.48
CA ILE A 188 10.31 -0.44 3.28
C ILE A 188 11.40 -1.43 3.74
N PHE A 189 12.67 -1.10 3.54
CA PHE A 189 13.79 -1.93 3.99
C PHE A 189 13.74 -2.20 5.50
N TYR A 190 13.32 -1.20 6.28
CA TYR A 190 13.21 -1.31 7.74
C TYR A 190 12.04 -2.18 8.18
N VAL A 191 10.99 -2.34 7.37
CA VAL A 191 9.87 -3.24 7.68
C VAL A 191 10.36 -4.68 7.75
N ILE A 192 11.14 -5.12 6.76
CA ILE A 192 11.74 -6.46 6.74
C ILE A 192 12.71 -6.63 7.93
N GLY A 193 13.50 -5.60 8.23
CA GLY A 193 14.38 -5.56 9.39
C GLY A 193 13.63 -5.70 10.73
N LEU A 194 12.49 -5.03 10.88
CA LEU A 194 11.65 -5.08 12.07
C LEU A 194 11.19 -6.50 12.39
N TYR A 195 10.67 -7.24 11.41
CA TYR A 195 10.30 -8.65 11.62
C TYR A 195 11.50 -9.48 12.08
N ARG A 196 12.65 -9.32 11.43
CA ARG A 196 13.89 -10.03 11.77
C ARG A 196 14.32 -9.76 13.21
N ASP A 197 14.26 -8.51 13.64
CA ASP A 197 14.67 -8.12 15.00
C ASP A 197 13.69 -8.61 16.06
N LEU A 198 12.38 -8.62 15.78
CA LEU A 198 11.38 -9.16 16.68
C LEU A 198 11.46 -10.68 16.84
N VAL A 199 11.83 -11.41 15.77
CA VAL A 199 12.14 -12.85 15.85
C VAL A 199 13.34 -13.08 16.75
N LYS A 200 14.44 -12.34 16.55
CA LYS A 200 15.65 -12.46 17.38
C LYS A 200 15.38 -12.17 18.86
N LYS A 201 14.47 -11.24 19.15
CA LYS A 201 14.03 -10.90 20.52
C LYS A 201 13.00 -11.89 21.09
N GLY A 202 12.59 -12.91 20.34
CA GLY A 202 11.59 -13.90 20.77
C GLY A 202 10.18 -13.32 20.99
N LYS A 203 9.90 -12.16 20.37
CA LYS A 203 8.60 -11.45 20.46
C LYS A 203 7.58 -12.03 19.48
N ILE A 204 8.05 -12.45 18.30
CA ILE A 204 7.21 -13.06 17.28
C ILE A 204 7.82 -14.36 16.77
N GLU A 205 6.97 -15.21 16.20
CA GLU A 205 7.35 -16.34 15.37
C GLU A 205 6.98 -16.05 13.91
N ILE A 206 7.74 -16.58 12.96
CA ILE A 206 7.41 -16.51 11.53
C ILE A 206 7.00 -17.89 11.05
N SER A 207 5.86 -17.94 10.36
CA SER A 207 5.48 -19.07 9.50
C SER A 207 5.45 -18.60 8.05
N THR A 208 5.37 -19.54 7.11
CA THR A 208 5.24 -19.21 5.68
C THR A 208 4.19 -20.08 5.00
N SER A 209 3.89 -19.76 3.76
CA SER A 209 2.92 -20.43 2.89
C SER A 209 3.58 -20.72 1.52
N PRO A 210 2.98 -21.54 0.64
CA PRO A 210 3.56 -21.76 -0.68
C PRO A 210 3.67 -20.44 -1.47
N PHE A 211 4.66 -20.37 -2.37
CA PHE A 211 5.20 -19.12 -2.90
C PHE A 211 4.15 -18.12 -3.41
N TYR A 212 3.27 -18.55 -4.31
CA TYR A 212 2.21 -17.72 -4.92
C TYR A 212 0.85 -17.85 -4.22
N HIS A 213 0.82 -18.43 -3.01
CA HIS A 213 -0.43 -18.70 -2.28
C HIS A 213 -1.52 -19.41 -3.13
N PRO A 214 -1.19 -20.49 -3.86
CA PRO A 214 -2.17 -21.22 -4.66
C PRO A 214 -3.20 -21.90 -3.76
N ILE A 215 -4.39 -22.13 -4.31
CA ILE A 215 -5.38 -23.01 -3.70
C ILE A 215 -4.90 -24.45 -3.87
N MET A 216 -4.05 -24.91 -2.94
CA MET A 216 -3.35 -26.20 -3.02
C MET A 216 -4.26 -27.40 -3.35
N PRO A 217 -5.47 -27.54 -2.77
CA PRO A 217 -6.38 -28.62 -3.15
C PRO A 217 -6.74 -28.63 -4.63
N VAL A 218 -6.98 -27.46 -5.24
CA VAL A 218 -7.35 -27.33 -6.65
C VAL A 218 -6.17 -27.59 -7.56
N LEU A 219 -4.96 -27.15 -7.15
CA LEU A 219 -3.73 -27.42 -7.88
C LEU A 219 -3.39 -28.92 -7.91
N TYR A 220 -3.65 -29.63 -6.80
CA TYR A 220 -3.46 -31.08 -6.72
C TYR A 220 -4.50 -31.83 -7.58
N ASN A 221 -5.77 -31.46 -7.45
CA ASN A 221 -6.87 -32.05 -8.23
C ASN A 221 -7.99 -31.03 -8.41
N SER A 222 -8.25 -30.62 -9.66
CA SER A 222 -9.29 -29.63 -9.97
C SER A 222 -10.71 -30.09 -9.60
N ARG A 223 -10.94 -31.42 -9.47
CA ARG A 223 -12.23 -31.95 -9.00
C ARG A 223 -12.52 -31.64 -7.53
N ASN A 224 -11.52 -31.25 -6.73
CA ASN A 224 -11.72 -30.86 -5.34
C ASN A 224 -12.62 -29.62 -5.18
N VAL A 225 -12.83 -28.85 -6.27
CA VAL A 225 -13.81 -27.76 -6.31
C VAL A 225 -15.23 -28.29 -6.08
N ILE A 226 -15.57 -29.48 -6.61
CA ILE A 226 -16.88 -30.11 -6.45
C ILE A 226 -17.09 -30.53 -4.99
N GLU A 227 -16.06 -31.06 -4.33
CA GLU A 227 -16.15 -31.45 -2.91
C GLU A 227 -16.36 -30.24 -1.99
N SER A 228 -15.69 -29.11 -2.31
CA SER A 228 -15.78 -27.88 -1.52
C SER A 228 -17.08 -27.10 -1.76
N ASN A 229 -17.64 -27.20 -2.97
CA ASN A 229 -18.93 -26.62 -3.33
C ASN A 229 -19.66 -27.54 -4.32
N PRO A 230 -20.63 -28.36 -3.84
CA PRO A 230 -21.32 -29.36 -4.66
C PRO A 230 -22.22 -28.75 -5.75
N TYR A 231 -22.44 -27.43 -5.75
CA TYR A 231 -23.19 -26.73 -6.78
C TYR A 231 -22.31 -26.20 -7.92
N THR A 232 -20.99 -26.48 -7.89
CA THR A 232 -20.08 -26.06 -8.95
C THR A 232 -20.25 -26.96 -10.18
N LEU A 233 -20.69 -26.38 -11.29
CA LEU A 233 -20.67 -27.02 -12.60
C LEU A 233 -19.29 -26.79 -13.22
N LEU A 234 -18.55 -27.87 -13.50
CA LEU A 234 -17.29 -27.88 -14.25
C LEU A 234 -17.53 -28.32 -15.69
#